data_AF-A0A6P4Y655-F1
#
_entry.id   AF-A0A6P4Y655-F1
#
_cell.length_a   1.000
_cell.length_b   1.000
_cell.length_c   1.000
_cell.angle_alpha   90.00
_cell.angle_beta   90.00
_cell.angle_gamma   90.00
#
_symmetry.space_group_name_H-M   'P 1'
#
loop_
_entity.id
_entity.type
_entity.pdbx_description
1 polymer ?
#
loop_
_entity_poly.entity_id
_entity_poly.type
_entity_poly.pdbx_seq_one_letter_code
_entity_poly.pdbx_strand_id
1 'polypeptide(L)'
;MEAQGKVIAIPKSIEDIAPYWVQKVLQRDLPGVTISDVDVKGSICDGEGFMSEIVAFDARGTRNGKSQRYNLVAKMTKFTRPLATSNALEDDIQGHLNLERAEVGLYSVVVPELLSATTESSKKKLLE
;
A
#
# COMPACT_ATOMS: atom_id res chain seq x y z
N MET A 1 12.90 -27.73 -6.92
CA MET A 1 11.54 -27.23 -7.19
C MET A 1 11.57 -25.72 -7.03
N GLU A 2 11.76 -25.03 -8.14
CA GLU A 2 11.73 -23.56 -8.17
C GLU A 2 10.31 -23.12 -7.84
N ALA A 3 10.15 -22.27 -6.83
CA ALA A 3 8.91 -21.57 -6.63
C ALA A 3 8.68 -20.71 -7.87
N GLN A 4 7.78 -21.15 -8.76
CA GLN A 4 7.25 -20.27 -9.80
C GLN A 4 6.63 -19.09 -9.07
N GLY A 5 7.39 -18.00 -8.97
CA GLY A 5 6.96 -16.76 -8.35
C GLY A 5 5.74 -16.29 -9.12
N LYS A 6 4.55 -16.55 -8.57
CA LYS A 6 3.29 -16.21 -9.21
C LYS A 6 3.28 -14.69 -9.34
N VAL A 7 3.52 -14.20 -10.55
CA VAL A 7 3.57 -12.78 -10.86
C VAL A 7 2.28 -12.15 -10.34
N ILE A 8 2.39 -11.29 -9.34
CA ILE A 8 1.26 -10.54 -8.81
C ILE A 8 1.02 -9.40 -9.78
N ALA A 9 -0.16 -9.36 -10.39
CA ALA A 9 -0.53 -8.27 -11.28
C ALA A 9 -0.47 -6.93 -10.52
N ILE A 10 0.06 -5.90 -11.16
CA ILE A 10 0.11 -4.55 -10.59
C ILE A 10 -1.27 -3.91 -10.80
N PRO A 11 -1.96 -3.45 -9.73
CA PRO A 11 -3.21 -2.72 -9.84
C PRO A 11 -3.03 -1.46 -10.71
N LYS A 12 -3.94 -1.20 -11.63
CA LYS A 12 -3.94 0.00 -12.48
C LYS A 12 -4.84 1.10 -11.92
N SER A 13 -5.79 0.74 -11.08
CA SER A 13 -6.70 1.67 -10.40
C SER A 13 -7.05 1.20 -8.99
N ILE A 14 -7.80 2.01 -8.25
CA ILE A 14 -8.21 1.69 -6.88
C ILE A 14 -9.16 0.48 -6.87
N GLU A 15 -9.97 0.33 -7.92
CA GLU A 15 -10.91 -0.78 -8.08
C GLU A 15 -10.21 -2.13 -8.24
N ASP A 16 -8.96 -2.12 -8.71
CA ASP A 16 -8.13 -3.33 -8.81
C ASP A 16 -7.63 -3.81 -7.43
N ILE A 17 -7.75 -2.99 -6.36
CA ILE A 17 -7.49 -3.38 -4.97
C ILE A 17 -8.67 -4.21 -4.45
N ALA A 18 -8.81 -5.41 -5.01
CA ALA A 18 -9.90 -6.34 -4.73
C ALA A 18 -9.44 -7.53 -3.85
N PRO A 19 -10.36 -8.29 -3.23
CA PRO A 19 -10.03 -9.40 -2.34
C PRO A 19 -9.02 -10.42 -2.92
N TYR A 20 -9.17 -10.77 -4.20
CA TYR A 20 -8.26 -11.70 -4.87
C TYR A 20 -6.82 -11.16 -4.93
N TRP A 21 -6.65 -9.88 -5.28
CA TRP A 21 -5.35 -9.26 -5.36
C TRP A 21 -4.71 -9.11 -3.98
N VAL A 22 -5.47 -8.60 -2.99
CA VAL A 22 -4.98 -8.44 -1.61
C VAL A 22 -4.57 -9.80 -1.03
N GLN A 23 -5.34 -10.85 -1.31
CA GLN A 23 -4.97 -12.21 -0.91
C GLN A 23 -3.63 -12.65 -1.54
N LYS A 24 -3.40 -12.37 -2.83
CA LYS A 24 -2.14 -12.71 -3.50
C LYS A 24 -0.94 -12.00 -2.87
N VAL A 25 -1.10 -10.72 -2.54
CA VAL A 25 -0.07 -9.93 -1.86
C VAL A 25 0.22 -10.48 -0.47
N LEU A 26 -0.81 -10.65 0.36
CA LEU A 26 -0.63 -11.12 1.73
C LEU A 26 -0.11 -12.55 1.81
N GLN A 27 -0.49 -13.43 0.88
CA GLN A 27 -0.02 -14.82 0.85
C GLN A 27 1.49 -14.96 0.66
N ARG A 28 2.17 -13.92 0.14
CA ARG A 28 3.64 -13.91 0.03
C ARG A 28 4.32 -14.01 1.39
N ASP A 29 3.82 -13.24 2.36
CA ASP A 29 4.45 -13.10 3.68
C ASP A 29 3.62 -13.78 4.79
N LEU A 30 2.33 -13.99 4.56
CA LEU A 30 1.35 -14.60 5.47
C LEU A 30 0.65 -15.79 4.78
N PRO A 31 1.28 -16.97 4.72
CA PRO A 31 0.66 -18.16 4.13
C PRO A 31 -0.61 -18.56 4.89
N GLY A 32 -1.57 -19.10 4.16
CA GLY A 32 -2.85 -19.56 4.71
C GLY A 32 -3.87 -18.44 5.01
N VAL A 33 -3.61 -17.21 4.57
CA VAL A 33 -4.60 -16.13 4.59
C VAL A 33 -5.60 -16.32 3.46
N THR A 34 -6.89 -16.18 3.80
CA THR A 34 -8.00 -16.08 2.87
C THR A 34 -8.70 -14.74 3.06
N ILE A 35 -8.79 -13.91 2.03
CA ILE A 35 -9.44 -12.60 2.11
C ILE A 35 -10.87 -12.73 1.58
N SER A 36 -11.83 -12.30 2.40
CA SER A 36 -13.26 -12.35 2.08
C SER A 36 -13.80 -11.00 1.65
N ASP A 37 -13.21 -9.90 2.14
CA ASP A 37 -13.74 -8.56 1.94
C ASP A 37 -12.61 -7.53 1.96
N VAL A 38 -12.74 -6.48 1.17
CA VAL A 38 -11.83 -5.34 1.09
C VAL A 38 -12.63 -4.06 1.03
N ASP A 39 -12.33 -3.15 1.93
CA ASP A 39 -13.02 -1.87 2.11
C ASP A 39 -12.02 -0.74 1.92
N VAL A 40 -12.06 -0.12 0.74
CA VAL A 40 -11.15 0.97 0.38
C VAL A 40 -11.65 2.28 0.96
N LYS A 41 -10.79 2.93 1.75
CA LYS A 41 -11.11 4.21 2.43
C LYS A 41 -10.86 5.43 1.57
N GLY A 42 -10.18 5.26 0.43
CA GLY A 42 -9.81 6.32 -0.50
C GLY A 42 -8.41 6.85 -0.28
N SER A 43 -8.09 7.95 -0.96
CA SER A 43 -6.79 8.63 -0.85
C SER A 43 -6.62 9.28 0.52
N ILE A 44 -5.42 9.17 1.10
CA ILE A 44 -5.06 9.86 2.34
C ILE A 44 -4.50 11.23 1.95
N CYS A 45 -5.36 12.26 1.93
CA CYS A 45 -5.06 13.60 1.40
C CYS A 45 -3.83 14.30 2.01
N ASP A 46 -3.53 14.08 3.29
CA ASP A 46 -2.36 14.70 3.96
C ASP A 46 -1.03 14.00 3.62
N GLY A 47 -1.10 12.92 2.85
CA GLY A 47 0.03 12.14 2.39
C GLY A 47 0.01 11.94 0.88
N GLU A 48 -0.57 12.87 0.10
CA GLU A 48 -0.32 12.89 -1.35
C GLU A 48 1.19 12.86 -1.56
N GLY A 49 1.69 11.68 -1.89
CA GLY A 49 3.09 11.47 -2.19
C GLY A 49 3.45 12.38 -3.34
N PHE A 50 4.69 12.86 -3.35
CA PHE A 50 5.13 13.86 -4.31
C PHE A 50 4.85 13.42 -5.77
N MET A 51 4.90 12.10 -6.02
CA MET A 51 4.63 11.44 -7.30
C MET A 51 3.57 10.33 -7.22
N SER A 52 2.95 10.13 -6.07
CA SER A 52 2.18 8.91 -5.77
C SER A 52 0.90 9.20 -5.00
N GLU A 53 -0.14 8.47 -5.36
CA GLU A 53 -1.38 8.44 -4.58
C GLU A 53 -1.27 7.38 -3.50
N ILE A 54 -1.61 7.72 -2.25
CA ILE A 54 -1.57 6.79 -1.13
C ILE A 54 -3.00 6.43 -0.74
N VAL A 55 -3.34 5.15 -0.85
CA VAL A 55 -4.69 4.63 -0.65
C VAL A 55 -4.72 3.76 0.61
N ALA A 56 -5.54 4.15 1.58
CA ALA A 56 -5.83 3.30 2.74
C ALA A 56 -6.94 2.31 2.42
N PHE A 57 -6.81 1.08 2.89
CA PHE A 57 -7.88 0.09 2.79
C PHE A 57 -7.79 -0.93 3.93
N ASP A 58 -8.94 -1.43 4.32
CA ASP A 58 -9.06 -2.53 5.26
C ASP A 58 -9.35 -3.83 4.49
N ALA A 59 -8.75 -4.93 4.90
CA ALA A 59 -9.10 -6.26 4.41
C ALA A 59 -9.55 -7.15 5.57
N ARG A 60 -10.64 -7.88 5.36
CA ARG A 60 -11.12 -8.90 6.30
C ARG A 60 -10.95 -10.27 5.70
N GLY A 61 -10.58 -11.21 6.55
CA GLY A 61 -10.32 -12.56 6.10
C GLY A 61 -10.24 -13.54 7.25
N THR A 62 -9.75 -14.72 6.92
CA THR A 62 -9.45 -15.77 7.88
C THR A 62 -8.01 -16.22 7.76
N ARG A 63 -7.44 -16.62 8.89
CA ARG A 63 -6.16 -17.30 8.97
C ARG A 63 -6.23 -18.31 10.10
N ASN A 64 -5.88 -19.56 9.84
CA ASN A 64 -5.93 -20.65 10.83
C ASN A 64 -7.32 -20.76 11.51
N GLY A 65 -8.38 -20.62 10.72
CA GLY A 65 -9.77 -20.69 11.21
C GLY A 65 -10.24 -19.50 12.04
N LYS A 66 -9.40 -18.48 12.27
CA LYS A 66 -9.77 -17.26 13.00
C LYS A 66 -9.99 -16.09 12.05
N SER A 67 -10.99 -15.26 12.35
CA SER A 67 -11.20 -14.00 11.64
C SER A 67 -10.06 -13.03 11.93
N GLN A 68 -9.63 -12.31 10.91
CA GLN A 68 -8.54 -11.34 10.96
C GLN A 68 -8.96 -10.06 10.22
N ARG A 69 -8.45 -8.94 10.69
CA ARG A 69 -8.52 -7.63 10.02
C ARG A 69 -7.11 -7.14 9.74
N TYR A 70 -6.88 -6.70 8.52
CA TYR A 70 -5.63 -6.13 8.06
C TYR A 70 -5.88 -4.67 7.68
N ASN A 71 -5.19 -3.75 8.33
CA ASN A 71 -5.21 -2.34 7.95
C ASN A 71 -3.98 -2.11 7.06
N LEU A 72 -4.20 -1.73 5.82
CA LEU A 72 -3.18 -1.72 4.77
C LEU A 72 -3.15 -0.37 4.05
N VAL A 73 -2.01 -0.09 3.45
CA VAL A 73 -1.79 1.09 2.63
C VAL A 73 -1.15 0.65 1.31
N ALA A 74 -1.71 1.12 0.19
CA ALA A 74 -1.14 0.97 -1.13
C ALA A 74 -0.58 2.32 -1.61
N LYS A 75 0.62 2.28 -2.18
CA LYS A 75 1.23 3.41 -2.89
C LYS A 75 1.06 3.19 -4.39
N MET A 76 0.40 4.13 -5.06
CA MET A 76 0.12 4.09 -6.49
C MET A 76 0.88 5.20 -7.21
N THR A 77 2.00 4.83 -7.84
CA THR A 77 2.85 5.74 -8.60
C THR A 77 2.21 6.12 -9.93
N LYS A 78 2.12 7.43 -10.22
CA LYS A 78 1.68 7.93 -11.54
C LYS A 78 2.89 8.41 -12.33
N PHE A 79 3.33 7.59 -13.29
CA PHE A 79 4.43 7.92 -14.23
C PHE A 79 4.07 9.02 -15.25
N THR A 80 2.93 9.69 -15.12
CA THR A 80 2.44 10.72 -16.06
C THR A 80 2.83 12.15 -15.70
N ARG A 81 3.44 12.40 -14.53
CA ARG A 81 4.09 13.70 -14.26
C ARG A 81 5.46 13.69 -14.94
N PRO A 82 5.69 14.48 -16.00
CA PRO A 82 7.03 14.64 -16.53
C PRO A 82 7.88 15.22 -15.41
N LEU A 83 9.02 14.61 -15.12
CA LEU A 83 10.12 15.33 -14.47
C LEU A 83 10.57 16.33 -15.53
N ALA A 84 9.90 17.48 -15.58
CA ALA A 84 10.17 18.51 -16.55
C ALA A 84 11.67 18.85 -16.47
N THR A 85 12.48 18.41 -17.44
CA THR A 85 13.63 19.16 -18.02
C THR A 85 14.63 18.36 -18.86
N SER A 86 14.61 17.02 -19.00
CA SER A 86 15.69 16.34 -19.75
C SER A 86 15.24 15.47 -20.93
N ASN A 87 15.94 15.61 -22.06
CA ASN A 87 15.67 14.94 -23.34
C ASN A 87 16.09 13.46 -23.38
N ALA A 88 16.25 12.80 -22.23
CA ALA A 88 16.64 11.39 -22.12
C ALA A 88 15.60 10.62 -21.30
N LEU A 89 14.66 9.97 -22.01
CA LEU A 89 13.56 9.19 -21.43
C LEU A 89 14.04 8.12 -20.42
N GLU A 90 15.20 7.51 -20.65
CA GLU A 90 15.74 6.46 -19.78
C GLU A 90 16.30 7.01 -18.45
N ASP A 91 17.01 8.15 -18.49
CA ASP A 91 17.50 8.83 -17.29
C ASP A 91 16.33 9.37 -16.44
N ASP A 92 15.26 9.79 -17.11
CA ASP A 92 14.02 10.26 -16.47
C ASP A 92 13.30 9.12 -15.71
N ILE A 93 13.21 7.94 -16.33
CA ILE A 93 12.62 6.75 -15.70
C ILE A 93 13.47 6.29 -14.51
N GLN A 94 14.79 6.22 -14.66
CA GLN A 94 15.66 5.75 -13.57
C GLN A 94 15.68 6.74 -12.39
N GLY A 95 15.65 8.04 -12.67
CA GLY A 95 15.49 9.10 -11.66
C GLY A 95 14.15 8.98 -10.94
N HIS A 96 13.06 8.76 -11.67
CA HIS A 96 11.72 8.55 -11.11
C HIS A 96 11.68 7.32 -10.18
N LEU A 97 12.24 6.19 -10.62
CA LEU A 97 12.32 4.97 -9.80
C LEU A 97 13.13 5.16 -8.50
N ASN A 98 14.17 5.99 -8.54
CA ASN A 98 14.98 6.31 -7.36
C ASN A 98 14.21 7.17 -6.35
N LEU A 99 13.48 8.18 -6.82
CA LEU A 99 12.59 9.00 -5.98
C LEU A 99 11.49 8.16 -5.34
N GLU A 100 10.86 7.30 -6.15
CA GLU A 100 9.82 6.37 -5.67
C GLU A 100 10.33 5.44 -4.57
N ARG A 101 11.54 4.89 -4.73
CA ARG A 101 12.19 4.04 -3.72
C ARG A 101 12.48 4.81 -2.44
N ALA A 102 12.97 6.05 -2.54
CA ALA A 102 13.26 6.90 -1.37
C ALA A 102 11.97 7.21 -0.59
N GLU A 103 10.90 7.54 -1.30
CA GLU A 103 9.59 7.84 -0.71
C GLU A 103 8.95 6.60 -0.05
N VAL A 104 9.03 5.41 -0.66
CA VAL A 104 8.61 4.16 -0.02
C VAL A 104 9.40 3.91 1.28
N GLY A 105 10.71 4.15 1.24
CA GLY A 105 11.58 4.07 2.42
C GLY A 105 11.10 4.98 3.55
N LEU A 106 10.77 6.24 3.22
CA LEU A 106 10.21 7.20 4.18
C LEU A 106 8.91 6.66 4.81
N TYR A 107 7.91 6.33 3.99
CA TYR A 107 6.61 5.87 4.50
C TYR A 107 6.69 4.58 5.33
N SER A 108 7.63 3.68 5.02
CA SER A 108 7.84 2.48 5.83
C SER A 108 8.23 2.77 7.29
N VAL A 109 8.85 3.92 7.54
CA VAL A 109 9.27 4.38 8.87
C VAL A 109 8.16 5.21 9.54
N VAL A 110 7.58 6.18 8.82
CA VAL A 110 6.60 7.11 9.43
C VAL A 110 5.20 6.53 9.59
N VAL A 111 4.76 5.59 8.75
CA VAL A 111 3.39 5.04 8.83
C VAL A 111 3.14 4.27 10.13
N PRO A 112 4.03 3.38 10.61
CA PRO A 112 3.87 2.76 11.93
C PRO A 112 3.74 3.77 13.06
N GLU A 113 4.54 4.85 13.05
CA GLU A 113 4.47 5.90 14.07
C GLU A 113 3.16 6.68 14.00
N LEU A 114 2.71 7.07 12.80
CA LEU A 114 1.45 7.77 12.58
C LEU A 114 0.23 6.93 13.04
N LEU A 115 0.24 5.64 12.73
CA LEU A 115 -0.79 4.71 13.18
C LEU A 115 -0.74 4.47 14.70
N SER A 116 0.45 4.53 15.32
CA SER A 116 0.57 4.42 16.77
C SER A 116 0.00 5.65 17.50
N ALA A 117 0.30 6.86 17.03
CA ALA A 117 -0.18 8.11 17.65
C ALA A 117 -1.71 8.25 17.60
N THR A 118 -2.35 7.78 16.53
CA THR A 118 -3.82 7.81 16.38
C THR A 118 -4.53 6.83 17.32
N THR A 119 -3.89 5.72 17.69
CA THR A 119 -4.43 4.78 18.71
C THR A 119 -4.35 5.32 20.15
N GLU A 120 -3.33 6.13 20.48
CA GLU A 120 -3.25 6.79 21.79
C GLU A 120 -4.26 7.92 21.95
N SER A 121 -4.49 8.70 20.88
CA SER A 121 -5.53 9.75 20.87
C SER A 121 -6.94 9.16 21.10
N SER A 122 -7.23 8.01 20.49
CA SER A 122 -8.51 7.31 20.66
C SER A 122 -8.69 6.71 22.07
N LYS A 123 -7.61 6.37 22.77
CA LYS A 123 -7.68 5.92 24.17
C LYS A 123 -7.92 7.06 25.15
N LYS A 124 -7.35 8.25 24.89
CA LYS A 124 -7.57 9.43 25.75
C LYS A 124 -9.01 9.97 25.65
N LYS A 125 -9.64 9.87 24.49
CA LYS A 125 -11.03 10.33 24.29
C LYS A 125 -12.11 9.39 24.86
N LEU A 126 -11.74 8.20 25.34
CA LEU A 126 -12.65 7.24 25.97
C LEU A 126 -12.58 7.27 27.51
N LEU A 127 -11.72 8.12 28.07
CA LEU A 127 -11.46 8.29 29.50
C LEU A 127 -11.81 9.70 30.01
N GLU A 128 -12.44 10.54 29.18
CA GLU A 128 -13.07 11.80 29.58
C GLU A 128 -14.61 11.68 29.55
#